data_AF-A0A7K6FWS2-F1
#
_entry.id   AF-A0A7K6FWS2-F1
#
_cell.length_a   1.000
_cell.length_b   1.000
_cell.length_c   1.000
_cell.angle_alpha   90.00
_cell.angle_beta   90.00
_cell.angle_gamma   90.00
#
_symmetry.space_group_name_H-M   'P 1'
#
loop_
_entity.id
_entity.type
_entity.pdbx_description
1 polymer ?
#
loop_
_entity_poly.entity_id
_entity_poly.type
_entity_poly.pdbx_seq_one_letter_code
_entity_poly.pdbx_strand_id
1 'polypeptide(L)'
;LQLNHSGRYRCEGRVSWTLSWKSAPVTVTVQGIPLSGVSLRAQPPGGQVALGDRLVLSCAVAAGTGPLSFSWHRGGSGAPLGTGPRLELRHVGDNDSGHYRCRASDGDSAAESVPLNVTVL
;
A
#
# COMPACT_ATOMS: atom_id res chain seq x y z
N LEU A 1 7.20 10.46 13.12
CA LEU A 1 6.19 11.56 13.13
C LEU A 1 4.90 10.99 12.58
N GLN A 2 3.79 11.10 13.30
CA GLN A 2 2.49 10.59 12.86
C GLN A 2 1.67 11.73 12.23
N LEU A 3 0.86 11.43 11.20
CA LEU A 3 0.04 12.45 10.50
C LEU A 3 -0.94 13.16 11.47
N ASN A 4 -1.42 12.42 12.48
CA ASN A 4 -2.29 12.94 13.54
C ASN A 4 -1.61 13.96 14.48
N HIS A 5 -0.29 14.16 14.40
CA HIS A 5 0.39 15.22 15.14
C HIS A 5 0.20 16.60 14.51
N SER A 6 -0.46 16.70 13.36
CA SER A 6 -0.88 17.98 12.79
C SER A 6 -1.84 18.68 13.76
N GLY A 7 -1.57 19.94 14.08
CA GLY A 7 -2.36 20.65 15.08
C GLY A 7 -1.83 22.03 15.43
N ARG A 8 -2.58 22.73 16.28
CA ARG A 8 -2.21 24.07 16.76
C ARG A 8 -1.60 23.95 18.15
N TYR A 9 -0.30 24.21 18.24
CA TYR A 9 0.48 24.10 19.45
C TYR A 9 0.78 25.48 20.03
N ARG A 10 0.91 25.55 21.36
CA ARG A 10 1.45 26.74 22.04
C ARG A 10 2.25 26.30 23.25
N CYS A 11 3.27 27.06 23.59
CA CYS A 11 4.03 26.84 24.81
C CYS A 11 3.36 27.59 25.97
N GLU A 12 3.34 26.96 27.15
CA GLU A 12 2.91 27.58 28.40
C GLU A 12 4.03 27.45 29.43
N GLY A 13 4.63 28.57 29.83
CA GLY A 13 5.57 28.65 30.94
C GLY A 13 4.83 28.97 32.23
N ARG A 14 5.02 28.16 33.28
CA ARG A 14 4.42 28.37 34.60
C ARG A 14 5.52 28.77 35.59
N VAL A 15 5.31 29.90 36.28
CA VAL A 15 6.26 30.43 37.27
C VAL A 15 5.72 30.22 38.70
N SER A 16 4.41 30.31 38.89
CA SER A 16 3.72 30.03 40.17
C SER A 16 2.29 29.52 39.92
N TRP A 17 1.50 29.31 40.98
CA TRP A 17 0.08 28.90 40.87
C TRP A 17 -0.80 29.93 40.17
N THR A 18 -0.40 31.20 40.13
CA THR A 18 -1.19 32.28 39.54
C THR A 18 -0.51 32.94 38.35
N LEU A 19 0.80 32.80 38.19
CA LEU A 19 1.56 33.46 37.13
C LEU A 19 1.98 32.45 36.04
N SER A 20 1.36 32.56 34.87
CA SER A 20 1.74 31.82 33.66
C SER A 20 1.75 32.70 32.42
N TRP A 21 2.59 32.32 31.45
CA TRP A 21 2.74 33.01 30.18
C TRP A 21 2.50 32.00 29.06
N LYS A 22 1.73 32.41 28.05
CA LYS A 22 1.47 31.58 26.86
C LYS A 22 2.10 32.25 25.65
N SER A 23 2.79 31.45 24.84
CA SER A 23 3.31 31.92 23.56
C SER A 23 2.17 32.18 22.57
N ALA A 24 2.48 32.90 21.49
CA ALA A 24 1.66 32.85 20.30
C ALA A 24 1.54 31.38 19.82
N PRO A 25 0.37 30.96 19.34
CA PRO A 25 0.18 29.61 18.85
C PRO A 25 0.82 29.44 17.47
N VAL A 26 1.41 28.27 17.24
CA VAL A 26 1.98 27.83 15.97
C VAL A 26 1.16 26.66 15.42
N THR A 27 0.90 26.67 14.12
CA THR A 27 0.27 25.55 13.43
C THR A 27 1.35 24.64 12.88
N VAL A 28 1.30 23.37 13.24
CA VAL A 28 2.17 22.31 12.72
C VAL A 28 1.36 21.46 11.77
N THR A 29 1.86 21.28 10.55
CA THR A 29 1.27 20.40 9.53
C THR A 29 2.24 19.26 9.23
N VAL A 30 1.79 18.03 9.43
CA VAL A 30 2.52 16.82 9.06
C VAL A 30 1.86 16.29 7.79
N GLN A 31 2.60 16.32 6.69
CA GLN A 31 2.13 15.80 5.40
C GLN A 31 2.71 14.41 5.14
N GLY A 32 1.85 13.52 4.63
CA GLY A 32 2.26 12.20 4.16
C GLY A 32 2.86 12.29 2.77
N ILE A 33 3.73 11.33 2.46
CA ILE A 33 4.17 11.07 1.09
C ILE A 33 3.01 10.36 0.37
N PRO A 34 2.49 10.92 -0.73
CA PRO A 34 1.37 10.31 -1.44
C PRO A 34 1.77 8.97 -2.05
N LEU A 35 0.81 8.05 -2.14
CA LEU A 35 1.01 6.74 -2.76
C LEU A 35 1.37 6.87 -4.24
N SER A 36 2.52 6.30 -4.62
CA SER A 36 2.95 6.28 -6.02
C SER A 36 3.92 5.13 -6.33
N GLY A 37 4.02 4.80 -7.62
CA GLY A 37 4.93 3.76 -8.12
C GLY A 37 4.55 2.35 -7.67
N VAL A 38 3.26 2.02 -7.64
CA VAL A 38 2.80 0.65 -7.39
C VAL A 38 3.24 -0.24 -8.54
N SER A 39 4.02 -1.27 -8.23
CA SER A 39 4.60 -2.19 -9.22
C SER A 39 4.33 -3.64 -8.84
N LEU A 40 4.17 -4.46 -9.86
CA LEU A 40 3.88 -5.89 -9.74
C LEU A 40 5.00 -6.68 -10.42
N ARG A 41 5.49 -7.72 -9.75
CA ARG A 41 6.49 -8.66 -10.28
C ARG A 41 5.99 -10.09 -10.11
N ALA A 42 6.29 -10.94 -11.08
CA ALA A 42 6.00 -12.37 -11.04
C ALA A 42 7.29 -13.18 -10.90
N GLN A 43 7.18 -14.32 -10.25
CA GLN A 43 8.17 -15.40 -10.25
C GLN A 43 7.44 -16.70 -10.64
N PRO A 44 7.79 -17.33 -11.78
CA PRO A 44 8.87 -16.97 -12.70
C PRO A 44 8.67 -15.59 -13.40
N PRO A 45 9.78 -14.92 -13.78
CA PRO A 45 9.70 -13.63 -14.49
C PRO A 45 8.91 -13.75 -15.78
N GLY A 46 8.11 -12.73 -16.09
CA GLY A 46 7.27 -12.71 -17.29
C GLY A 46 5.92 -13.41 -17.13
N GLY A 47 5.66 -14.11 -16.02
CA GLY A 47 4.34 -14.67 -15.72
C GLY A 47 3.97 -15.92 -16.53
N GLN A 48 4.94 -16.56 -17.18
CA GLN A 48 4.77 -17.84 -17.86
C GLN A 48 5.10 -18.96 -16.88
N VAL A 49 4.13 -19.81 -16.54
CA VAL A 49 4.27 -20.85 -15.51
C VAL A 49 3.66 -22.15 -16.01
N ALA A 50 4.29 -23.31 -15.75
CA ALA A 50 3.73 -24.59 -16.18
C ALA A 50 2.54 -25.00 -15.31
N LEU A 51 1.63 -25.80 -15.87
CA LEU A 51 0.53 -26.36 -15.09
C LEU A 51 1.04 -27.15 -13.87
N GLY A 52 0.46 -26.87 -12.70
CA GLY A 52 0.79 -27.50 -11.43
C GLY A 52 1.97 -26.87 -10.68
N ASP A 53 2.72 -25.97 -11.32
CA ASP A 53 3.84 -25.26 -10.70
C ASP A 53 3.36 -24.14 -9.76
N ARG A 54 4.34 -23.53 -9.09
CA ARG A 54 4.13 -22.42 -8.16
C ARG A 54 4.33 -21.08 -8.86
N LEU A 55 3.33 -20.20 -8.75
CA LEU A 55 3.41 -18.79 -9.12
C LEU A 55 3.45 -17.91 -7.88
N VAL A 56 4.43 -17.00 -7.82
CA VAL A 56 4.50 -15.97 -6.76
C VAL A 56 4.42 -14.59 -7.39
N LEU A 57 3.43 -13.81 -6.99
CA LEU A 57 3.30 -12.41 -7.34
C LEU A 57 3.71 -11.54 -6.15
N SER A 58 4.49 -10.50 -6.41
CA SER A 58 4.94 -9.53 -5.41
C SER A 58 4.52 -8.12 -5.82
N CYS A 59 3.97 -7.37 -4.88
CA CYS A 59 3.58 -5.98 -5.05
C CYS A 59 4.52 -5.08 -4.24
N ALA A 60 4.95 -3.97 -4.83
CA ALA A 60 5.80 -2.98 -4.18
C ALA A 60 5.29 -1.58 -4.45
N VAL A 61 5.52 -0.67 -3.50
CA VAL A 61 5.18 0.75 -3.61
C VAL A 61 6.48 1.55 -3.51
N ALA A 62 6.72 2.44 -4.48
CA ALA A 62 7.94 3.25 -4.49
C ALA A 62 7.91 4.35 -3.43
N ALA A 63 6.75 4.96 -3.21
CA ALA A 63 6.56 6.01 -2.21
C ALA A 63 5.15 5.97 -1.62
N GLY A 64 5.05 6.16 -0.31
CA GLY A 64 3.81 6.12 0.46
C GLY A 64 4.08 6.29 1.94
N THR A 65 3.14 6.88 2.68
CA THR A 65 3.23 7.04 4.15
C THR A 65 2.07 6.33 4.82
N GLY A 66 2.35 5.70 5.96
CA GLY A 66 1.34 5.02 6.78
C GLY A 66 1.32 3.50 6.56
N PRO A 67 0.41 2.80 7.26
CA PRO A 67 0.26 1.37 7.12
C PRO A 67 -0.34 1.02 5.75
N LEU A 68 0.45 0.36 4.91
CA LEU A 68 0.02 -0.04 3.57
C LEU A 68 -0.74 -1.36 3.62
N SER A 69 -1.93 -1.34 3.02
CA SER A 69 -2.73 -2.53 2.74
C SER A 69 -2.64 -2.87 1.26
N PHE A 70 -2.70 -4.17 0.94
CA PHE A 70 -2.59 -4.68 -0.42
C PHE A 70 -3.73 -5.63 -0.72
N SER A 71 -4.26 -5.57 -1.94
CA SER A 71 -5.24 -6.51 -2.48
C SER A 71 -4.87 -6.92 -3.90
N TRP A 72 -5.14 -8.19 -4.22
CA TRP A 72 -4.83 -8.79 -5.52
C TRP A 72 -6.09 -9.01 -6.33
N HIS A 73 -6.05 -8.67 -7.62
CA HIS A 73 -7.21 -8.74 -8.51
C HIS A 73 -6.80 -9.41 -9.83
N ARG A 74 -7.68 -10.25 -10.39
CA ARG A 74 -7.44 -10.95 -11.67
C ARG A 74 -8.60 -10.73 -12.63
N GLY A 75 -8.34 -10.06 -13.75
CA GLY A 75 -9.36 -9.79 -14.77
C GLY A 75 -10.56 -8.99 -14.20
N GLY A 76 -11.72 -9.09 -14.85
CA GLY A 76 -12.96 -8.40 -14.47
C GLY A 76 -13.63 -8.91 -13.19
N SER A 77 -12.95 -9.73 -12.37
CA SER A 77 -13.49 -10.15 -11.07
C SER A 77 -13.45 -8.96 -10.09
N GLY A 78 -14.61 -8.55 -9.59
CA GLY A 78 -14.69 -7.50 -8.56
C GLY A 78 -14.19 -7.92 -7.18
N ALA A 79 -14.01 -9.23 -6.95
CA ALA A 79 -13.55 -9.77 -5.68
C ALA A 79 -12.01 -9.91 -5.64
N PRO A 80 -11.36 -9.57 -4.51
CA PRO A 80 -9.93 -9.77 -4.35
C PRO A 80 -9.58 -11.26 -4.21
N LEU A 81 -8.52 -11.68 -4.89
CA LEU A 81 -7.95 -13.03 -4.79
C LEU A 81 -7.21 -13.27 -3.47
N GLY A 82 -6.75 -12.20 -2.83
CA GLY A 82 -5.97 -12.26 -1.61
C GLY A 82 -5.47 -10.88 -1.18
N THR A 83 -4.83 -10.85 -0.02
CA THR A 83 -4.30 -9.63 0.60
C THR A 83 -2.83 -9.79 0.96
N GLY A 84 -2.17 -8.65 1.18
CA GLY A 84 -0.74 -8.60 1.54
C GLY A 84 0.20 -8.39 0.35
N PRO A 85 1.48 -8.10 0.61
CA PRO A 85 2.44 -7.70 -0.42
C PRO A 85 2.86 -8.85 -1.35
N ARG A 86 2.47 -10.08 -1.03
CA ARG A 86 2.73 -11.28 -1.84
C ARG A 86 1.48 -12.13 -1.97
N LEU A 87 1.23 -12.62 -3.18
CA LEU A 87 0.24 -13.65 -3.48
C LEU A 87 0.97 -14.90 -3.97
N GLU A 88 0.64 -16.05 -3.42
CA GLU A 88 1.23 -17.33 -3.80
C GLU A 88 0.14 -18.30 -4.25
N LEU A 89 0.27 -18.79 -5.47
CA LEU A 89 -0.52 -19.88 -6.03
C LEU A 89 0.40 -21.09 -6.10
N ARG A 90 0.18 -22.08 -5.23
CA ARG A 90 1.09 -23.22 -5.08
C ARG A 90 1.02 -24.22 -6.23
N HIS A 91 -0.17 -24.39 -6.79
CA HIS A 91 -0.47 -25.27 -7.91
C HIS A 91 -1.37 -24.52 -8.87
N VAL A 92 -0.78 -23.89 -9.89
CA VAL A 92 -1.54 -23.17 -10.91
C VAL A 92 -2.25 -24.14 -11.85
N GLY A 93 -3.51 -23.84 -12.18
CA GLY A 93 -4.28 -24.53 -13.23
C GLY A 93 -4.61 -23.60 -14.39
N ASP A 94 -5.21 -24.12 -15.46
CA ASP A 94 -5.54 -23.34 -16.67
C ASP A 94 -6.36 -22.07 -16.38
N ASN A 95 -7.27 -22.16 -15.41
CA ASN A 95 -8.13 -21.07 -14.97
C ASN A 95 -7.38 -19.97 -14.17
N ASP A 96 -6.10 -20.17 -13.89
CA ASP A 96 -5.25 -19.16 -13.25
C ASP A 96 -4.57 -18.21 -14.24
N SER A 97 -4.69 -18.47 -15.55
CA SER A 97 -4.27 -17.51 -16.58
C SER A 97 -5.11 -16.22 -16.51
N GLY A 98 -4.49 -15.07 -16.79
CA GLY A 98 -5.19 -13.80 -16.88
C GLY A 98 -4.36 -12.58 -16.50
N HIS A 99 -5.03 -11.43 -16.46
CA HIS A 99 -4.41 -10.14 -16.15
C HIS A 99 -4.47 -9.86 -14.64
N TYR A 100 -3.32 -9.96 -13.98
CA TYR A 100 -3.20 -9.69 -12.55
C TYR A 100 -2.83 -8.24 -12.30
N ARG A 101 -3.43 -7.65 -11.27
CA ARG A 101 -3.14 -6.31 -10.77
C ARG A 101 -3.05 -6.36 -9.26
N CYS A 102 -2.15 -5.59 -8.68
CA CYS A 102 -2.16 -5.35 -7.24
C CYS A 102 -2.60 -3.92 -6.97
N ARG A 103 -3.42 -3.75 -5.94
CA ARG A 103 -3.88 -2.47 -5.44
C ARG A 103 -3.30 -2.24 -4.05
N ALA A 104 -2.62 -1.12 -3.87
CA ALA A 104 -2.11 -0.66 -2.58
C ALA A 104 -2.98 0.49 -2.06
N SER A 105 -3.21 0.56 -0.75
CA SER A 105 -3.94 1.64 -0.10
C SER A 105 -3.35 1.99 1.26
N ASP A 106 -3.34 3.29 1.58
CA ASP A 106 -2.89 3.87 2.85
C ASP A 106 -4.06 4.26 3.76
N GLY A 107 -5.29 3.89 3.38
CA GLY A 107 -6.54 4.21 4.08
C GLY A 107 -7.25 5.45 3.54
N ASP A 108 -6.50 6.45 3.07
CA ASP A 108 -7.03 7.69 2.49
C ASP A 108 -7.08 7.65 0.95
N SER A 109 -6.08 6.99 0.36
CA SER A 109 -5.88 6.88 -1.07
C SER A 109 -5.58 5.43 -1.48
N ALA A 110 -5.71 5.16 -2.78
CA ALA A 110 -5.33 3.87 -3.33
C ALA A 110 -4.75 4.03 -4.74
N ALA A 111 -3.79 3.17 -5.06
CA ALA A 111 -3.15 3.11 -6.38
C ALA A 111 -3.04 1.66 -6.84
N GLU A 112 -3.11 1.45 -8.15
CA GLU A 112 -3.02 0.13 -8.77
C GLU A 112 -1.75 0.00 -9.62
N SER A 113 -1.24 -1.22 -9.71
CA SER A 113 -0.15 -1.54 -10.63
C SER A 113 -0.63 -1.58 -12.08
N VAL A 114 0.31 -1.42 -13.01
CA VAL A 114 0.11 -1.87 -14.39
C VAL A 114 -0.23 -3.37 -14.38
N PRO A 115 -1.19 -3.84 -15.19
CA PRO A 115 -1.55 -5.25 -15.23
C PRO A 115 -0.40 -6.10 -15.79
N LEU A 116 -0.17 -7.26 -15.19
CA LEU A 116 0.76 -8.28 -15.66
C LEU A 116 -0.04 -9.48 -16.19
N ASN A 117 0.25 -9.89 -17.42
CA ASN A 117 -0.40 -11.06 -18.01
C ASN A 117 0.32 -12.34 -17.54
N VAL A 118 -0.44 -13.23 -16.92
CA VAL A 118 0.03 -14.56 -16.50
C VAL A 118 -0.55 -15.57 -17.48
N THR A 119 0.30 -16.47 -17.96
CA THR A 119 -0.08 -17.53 -18.89
C THR A 119 0.40 -18.85 -18.33
N VAL A 120 -0.54 -19.77 -18.14
CA VAL A 120 -0.22 -21.16 -17.78
C VAL A 120 0.08 -21.93 -19.06
N LEU A 121 1.19 -22.66 -19.07
CA LEU A 121 1.71 -23.45 -20.20
C LEU A 121 1.35 -24.94 -20.07
#